data_AF-A0A2N4TJJ5-F1
#
_entry.id   AF-A0A2N4TJJ5-F1
#
_cell.length_a   1.000
_cell.length_b   1.000
_cell.length_c   1.000
_cell.angle_alpha   90.00
_cell.angle_beta   90.00
_cell.angle_gamma   90.00
#
_symmetry.space_group_name_H-M   'P 1'
#
loop_
_entity.id
_entity.type
_entity.pdbx_description
1 polymer ?
#
loop_
_entity_poly.entity_id
_entity_poly.type
_entity_poly.pdbx_seq_one_letter_code
_entity_poly.pdbx_strand_id
1 'polypeptide(L)'
;MKVTQRLGPRPVKIGALTSVQGGIVVEAQRPGQTAREGYHAYAGNAGWSGSQILPTIEVVMESASRNAHPRLNADAPPYAEARPRFDALLKSIRLRPTSPPMPELEQVVKQ
;
A
#
# COMPACT_ATOMS: atom_id res chain seq x y z
N MET A 1 -1.84 -21.99 7.77
CA MET A 1 -1.69 -20.52 7.90
C MET A 1 -2.86 -20.01 8.70
N LYS A 2 -2.64 -19.10 9.64
CA LYS A 2 -3.67 -18.51 10.50
C LYS A 2 -3.70 -17.00 10.29
N VAL A 3 -4.87 -16.40 10.07
CA VAL A 3 -4.98 -14.94 10.02
C VAL A 3 -4.84 -14.41 11.44
N THR A 4 -3.86 -13.53 11.66
CA THR A 4 -3.58 -12.89 12.96
C THR A 4 -4.15 -11.48 13.02
N GLN A 5 -4.25 -10.79 11.88
CA GLN A 5 -4.80 -9.44 11.80
C GLN A 5 -5.50 -9.19 10.47
N ARG A 6 -6.62 -8.45 10.50
CA ARG A 6 -7.25 -7.84 9.32
C ARG A 6 -6.95 -6.34 9.31
N LEU A 7 -6.50 -5.81 8.18
CA LEU A 7 -5.98 -4.44 8.08
C LEU A 7 -7.02 -3.41 7.61
N GLY A 8 -8.19 -3.86 7.18
CA GLY A 8 -9.29 -3.03 6.72
C GLY A 8 -10.56 -3.86 6.37
N PRO A 9 -11.50 -3.29 5.60
CA PRO A 9 -11.39 -1.99 4.92
C PRO A 9 -11.38 -0.82 5.90
N ARG A 10 -10.49 0.15 5.69
CA ARG A 10 -10.45 1.41 6.46
C ARG A 10 -10.07 2.59 5.56
N PRO A 11 -10.55 3.81 5.85
CA PRO A 11 -10.13 4.99 5.12
C PRO A 11 -8.63 5.26 5.33
N VAL A 12 -7.97 5.70 4.26
CA VAL A 12 -6.56 6.14 4.24
C VAL A 12 -6.38 7.28 3.24
N LYS A 13 -5.20 7.91 3.27
CA LYS A 13 -4.78 8.90 2.29
C LYS A 13 -3.56 8.40 1.52
N ILE A 14 -3.58 8.59 0.20
CA ILE A 14 -2.41 8.47 -0.68
C ILE A 14 -2.09 9.89 -1.13
N GLY A 15 -1.11 10.52 -0.49
CA GLY A 15 -0.92 11.96 -0.57
C GLY A 15 -2.17 12.72 -0.13
N ALA A 16 -2.71 13.53 -1.03
CA ALA A 16 -3.98 14.25 -0.82
C ALA A 16 -5.23 13.41 -1.17
N LEU A 17 -5.06 12.29 -1.89
CA LEU A 17 -6.17 11.51 -2.44
C LEU A 17 -6.82 10.62 -1.37
N THR A 18 -8.16 10.66 -1.29
CA THR A 18 -8.93 9.73 -0.45
C THR A 18 -8.83 8.32 -1.02
N SER A 19 -8.57 7.33 -0.17
CA SER A 19 -8.34 5.95 -0.56
C SER A 19 -8.85 4.99 0.50
N VAL A 20 -8.91 3.70 0.17
CA VAL A 20 -9.25 2.61 1.09
C VAL A 20 -8.03 1.72 1.26
N GLN A 21 -7.76 1.34 2.50
CA GLN A 21 -6.73 0.36 2.84
C GLN A 21 -7.38 -0.94 3.31
N GLY A 22 -6.78 -2.06 2.93
CA GLY A 22 -7.15 -3.39 3.42
C GLY A 22 -5.95 -4.33 3.45
N GLY A 23 -6.26 -5.61 3.59
CA GLY A 23 -5.26 -6.67 3.64
C GLY A 23 -5.31 -7.51 4.91
N ILE A 24 -4.33 -8.41 5.04
CA ILE A 24 -4.24 -9.38 6.12
C ILE A 24 -2.79 -9.57 6.57
N VAL A 25 -2.63 -9.89 7.85
CA VAL A 25 -1.41 -10.47 8.40
C VAL A 25 -1.73 -11.92 8.78
N VAL A 26 -0.82 -12.82 8.44
CA VAL A 26 -0.94 -14.25 8.67
C VAL A 26 0.29 -14.77 9.39
N GLU A 27 0.08 -15.77 10.23
CA GLU A 27 1.15 -16.61 10.75
C GLU A 27 1.22 -17.89 9.91
N ALA A 28 2.39 -18.12 9.32
CA ALA A 28 2.72 -19.32 8.57
C ALA A 28 3.62 -20.21 9.43
N GLN A 29 3.03 -21.26 9.99
CA GLN A 29 3.77 -22.34 10.65
C GLN A 29 3.83 -23.55 9.71
N ARG A 30 5.04 -24.05 9.45
CA ARG A 30 5.26 -25.30 8.71
C ARG A 30 5.99 -26.29 9.64
N PRO A 31 5.69 -27.60 9.57
CA PRO A 31 6.40 -28.60 10.36
C PRO A 31 7.91 -28.49 10.16
N GLY A 32 8.67 -28.44 11.26
CA GLY A 32 10.13 -28.31 11.23
C GLY A 32 10.66 -26.90 10.91
N GLN A 33 9.81 -25.88 10.78
CA GLN A 33 10.22 -24.48 10.59
C GLN A 33 9.68 -23.59 11.70
N THR A 34 10.45 -22.57 12.08
CA THR A 34 9.97 -21.52 12.98
C THR A 34 8.76 -20.82 12.36
N ALA A 35 7.74 -20.56 13.17
CA ALA A 35 6.58 -19.78 12.74
C ALA A 35 7.05 -18.41 12.23
N ARG A 36 6.51 -17.99 11.09
CA ARG A 36 6.86 -16.70 10.48
C ARG A 36 5.62 -15.89 10.19
N GLU A 37 5.76 -14.58 10.27
CA GLU A 37 4.71 -13.67 9.85
C GLU A 37 4.76 -13.47 8.33
N GLY A 38 3.58 -13.40 7.73
CA GLY A 38 3.39 -12.96 6.36
C GLY A 38 2.32 -11.87 6.30
N TYR A 39 2.40 -10.97 5.34
CA TYR A 39 1.40 -9.93 5.18
C TYR A 39 1.18 -9.58 3.72
N HIS A 40 -0.05 -9.17 3.44
CA HIS A 40 -0.44 -8.52 2.20
C HIS A 40 -1.31 -7.33 2.59
N ALA A 41 -0.80 -6.13 2.37
CA ALA A 41 -1.48 -4.87 2.65
C ALA A 41 -1.63 -4.09 1.35
N TYR A 42 -2.80 -3.50 1.12
CA TYR A 42 -3.04 -2.67 -0.05
C TYR A 42 -3.69 -1.36 0.35
N ALA A 43 -3.38 -0.28 -0.37
CA ALA A 43 -4.09 0.99 -0.31
C ALA A 43 -4.39 1.44 -1.74
N GLY A 44 -5.62 1.85 -2.01
CA GLY A 44 -5.97 2.32 -3.35
C GLY A 44 -7.25 3.13 -3.45
N ASN A 45 -7.42 3.75 -4.61
CA ASN A 45 -8.64 4.47 -5.00
C ASN A 45 -8.96 4.18 -6.47
N ALA A 46 -10.23 4.25 -6.82
CA ALA A 46 -10.70 3.95 -8.17
C ALA A 46 -10.31 5.03 -9.20
N GLY A 47 -9.94 6.23 -8.76
CA GLY A 47 -9.76 7.38 -9.65
C GLY A 47 -11.04 7.75 -10.41
N TRP A 48 -10.92 8.71 -11.32
CA TRP A 48 -11.97 9.08 -12.28
C TRP A 48 -11.48 8.77 -13.70
N SER A 49 -12.31 8.05 -14.47
CA SER A 49 -11.97 7.69 -15.84
C SER A 49 -11.72 8.96 -16.67
N GLY A 50 -10.58 8.99 -17.38
CA GLY A 50 -10.18 10.12 -18.21
C GLY A 50 -9.55 11.31 -17.45
N SER A 51 -9.48 11.29 -16.12
CA SER A 51 -8.84 12.36 -15.35
C SER A 51 -7.33 12.13 -15.20
N GLN A 52 -6.55 13.17 -15.48
CA GLN A 52 -5.12 13.20 -15.21
C GLN A 52 -4.80 13.65 -13.77
N ILE A 53 -5.72 14.38 -13.12
CA ILE A 53 -5.57 14.84 -11.73
C ILE A 53 -6.15 13.87 -10.69
N LEU A 54 -7.03 12.95 -11.09
CA LEU A 54 -7.61 11.91 -10.22
C LEU A 54 -7.36 10.51 -10.79
N PRO A 55 -6.09 10.08 -10.94
CA PRO A 55 -5.78 8.76 -11.46
C PRO A 55 -6.19 7.67 -10.47
N THR A 56 -6.47 6.48 -11.00
CA THR A 56 -6.50 5.25 -10.19
C THR A 56 -5.10 5.01 -9.63
N ILE A 57 -4.99 4.81 -8.32
CA ILE A 57 -3.72 4.46 -7.67
C ILE A 57 -3.95 3.22 -6.81
N GLU A 58 -3.04 2.26 -6.92
CA GLU A 58 -2.92 1.12 -6.04
C GLU A 58 -1.48 0.99 -5.56
N VAL A 59 -1.31 0.80 -4.25
CA VAL A 59 -0.03 0.53 -3.63
C VAL A 59 -0.17 -0.74 -2.81
N VAL A 60 0.63 -1.75 -3.16
CA VAL A 60 0.62 -3.06 -2.51
C VAL A 60 1.95 -3.27 -1.78
N MET A 61 1.87 -3.76 -0.56
CA MET A 61 3.00 -4.24 0.22
C MET A 61 2.75 -5.69 0.60
N GLU A 62 3.62 -6.57 0.12
CA GLU A 62 3.58 -8.01 0.37
C GLU A 62 4.91 -8.48 0.99
N SER A 63 4.84 -9.45 1.89
CA SER A 63 6.02 -10.06 2.47
C SER A 63 6.52 -11.24 1.63
N ALA A 64 7.83 -11.29 1.42
CA ALA A 64 8.51 -12.39 0.74
C ALA A 64 9.24 -13.28 1.75
N SER A 65 9.29 -14.58 1.47
CA SER A 65 10.11 -15.53 2.24
C SER A 65 11.38 -15.87 1.50
N ARG A 66 12.48 -16.05 2.24
CA ARG A 66 13.75 -16.58 1.72
C ARG A 66 13.56 -17.93 1.02
N ASN A 67 12.68 -18.78 1.57
CA ASN A 67 12.39 -20.09 0.99
C ASN A 67 11.79 -19.99 -0.42
N ALA A 68 11.01 -18.94 -0.70
CA ALA A 68 10.44 -18.68 -2.03
C ALA A 68 11.39 -17.86 -2.92
N HIS A 69 12.31 -17.11 -2.33
CA HIS A 69 13.26 -16.25 -3.02
C HIS A 69 14.69 -16.46 -2.49
N PRO A 70 15.45 -17.43 -3.05
CA PRO A 70 16.74 -17.85 -2.52
C PRO A 70 17.83 -16.78 -2.48
N ARG A 71 17.64 -15.66 -3.20
CA ARG A 71 18.55 -14.51 -3.21
C ARG A 71 18.35 -13.58 -2.00
N LEU A 72 17.32 -13.79 -1.20
CA LEU A 72 17.08 -13.00 0.01
C LEU A 72 17.94 -13.52 1.16
N ASN A 73 18.69 -12.61 1.78
CA ASN A 73 19.55 -12.94 2.92
C ASN A 73 18.77 -13.10 4.24
N ALA A 74 17.54 -12.58 4.30
CA ALA A 74 16.65 -12.68 5.44
C ALA A 74 15.19 -12.75 4.97
N ASP A 75 14.33 -13.31 5.82
CA ASP A 75 12.89 -13.20 5.63
C ASP A 75 12.43 -11.74 5.83
N ALA A 76 11.25 -11.40 5.31
CA ALA A 76 10.67 -10.09 5.54
C ALA A 76 10.52 -9.81 7.06
N PRO A 77 10.74 -8.55 7.49
CA PRO A 77 10.50 -8.17 8.88
C PRO A 77 9.01 -8.30 9.24
N PRO A 78 8.62 -8.36 10.52
CA PRO A 78 7.22 -8.29 10.93
C PRO A 78 6.50 -7.06 10.37
N TYR A 79 5.19 -7.19 10.13
CA TYR A 79 4.31 -6.14 9.64
C TYR A 79 4.35 -4.90 10.52
N ALA A 80 4.45 -5.05 11.85
CA ALA A 80 4.57 -3.91 12.76
C ALA A 80 5.80 -3.03 12.48
N GLU A 81 6.90 -3.64 12.02
CA GLU A 81 8.14 -2.94 11.64
C GLU A 81 8.09 -2.40 10.20
N ALA A 82 7.42 -3.11 9.29
CA ALA A 82 7.27 -2.71 7.89
C ALA A 82 6.23 -1.59 7.70
N ARG A 83 5.15 -1.59 8.49
CA ARG A 83 4.00 -0.69 8.36
C ARG A 83 4.38 0.80 8.33
N PRO A 84 5.26 1.33 9.20
CA PRO A 84 5.63 2.74 9.15
C PRO A 84 6.23 3.16 7.80
N ARG A 85 6.97 2.27 7.13
CA ARG A 85 7.55 2.54 5.80
C ARG A 85 6.47 2.58 4.72
N PHE A 86 5.48 1.69 4.81
CA PHE A 86 4.31 1.73 3.94
C PHE A 86 3.51 3.01 4.13
N ASP A 87 3.17 3.36 5.38
CA ASP A 87 2.43 4.58 5.71
C ASP A 87 3.19 5.85 5.24
N ALA A 88 4.53 5.85 5.36
CA ALA A 88 5.38 6.94 4.85
C ALA A 88 5.36 7.03 3.30
N LEU A 89 5.43 5.89 2.60
CA LEU A 89 5.31 5.85 1.14
C LEU A 89 3.96 6.45 0.71
N LEU A 90 2.85 6.01 1.30
CA LEU A 90 1.52 6.52 0.99
C LEU A 90 1.44 8.04 1.19
N LYS A 91 2.02 8.56 2.28
CA LYS A 91 2.05 10.00 2.57
C LYS A 91 2.89 10.80 1.55
N SER A 92 3.94 10.20 0.99
CA SER A 92 4.88 10.88 0.08
C SER A 92 4.37 11.02 -1.35
N ILE A 93 3.41 10.20 -1.76
CA ILE A 93 2.85 10.23 -3.12
C ILE A 93 2.14 11.56 -3.34
N ARG A 94 2.43 12.21 -4.47
CA ARG A 94 1.79 13.47 -4.87
C ARG A 94 1.74 13.57 -6.39
N LEU A 95 0.77 14.31 -6.90
CA LEU A 95 0.77 14.72 -8.30
C LEU A 95 2.00 15.60 -8.56
N ARG A 96 2.61 15.42 -9.73
CA ARG A 96 3.73 16.26 -10.15
C ARG A 96 3.20 17.67 -10.46
N PRO A 97 3.73 18.73 -9.82
CA PRO A 97 3.37 20.10 -10.18
C PRO A 97 3.73 20.42 -11.63
N THR A 98 2.91 21.24 -12.29
CA THR A 98 3.09 21.68 -13.69
C THR A 98 3.02 23.21 -13.78
N SER A 99 3.63 23.77 -14.82
CA SER A 99 3.53 25.20 -15.16
C SER A 99 3.42 25.34 -16.69
N PRO A 100 2.29 25.82 -17.23
CA PRO A 100 1.07 26.23 -16.51
C PRO A 100 0.40 25.06 -15.76
N PRO A 101 -0.49 25.34 -14.77
CA PRO A 101 -1.27 24.30 -14.11
C PRO A 101 -2.03 23.44 -15.12
N MET A 102 -2.30 22.18 -14.78
CA MET A 102 -3.12 21.33 -15.65
C MET A 102 -4.52 21.93 -15.78
N PRO A 103 -5.11 21.99 -17.00
CA PRO A 103 -6.43 22.58 -17.22
C PRO A 103 -7.53 22.03 -16.30
N GLU A 104 -7.48 20.72 -16.02
CA GLU A 104 -8.40 20.03 -15.09
C GLU A 104 -8.34 20.60 -13.67
N LEU A 105 -7.17 21.08 -13.23
CA LEU A 105 -6.95 21.63 -11.90
C LEU A 105 -7.52 23.06 -11.77
N GLU A 106 -7.48 23.84 -12.85
CA GLU A 106 -8.09 25.18 -12.89
C GLU A 106 -9.61 25.15 -12.77
N GLN A 107 -10.25 24.10 -13.30
CA GLN A 107 -11.71 23.93 -13.22
C GLN A 107 -12.16 23.55 -11.82
N VAL A 108 -11.36 22.79 -11.07
CA VAL A 108 -11.67 22.37 -9.69
C VAL A 108 -11.51 23.51 -8.67
N VAL A 109 -10.62 24.47 -8.92
CA VAL A 109 -10.35 25.59 -7.99
C VAL A 109 -11.33 26.76 -8.17
N LYS A 110 -12.06 26.81 -9.30
CA LYS A 110 -13.03 27.88 -9.62
C LYS A 110 -14.48 27.58 -9.22
N GLN A 111 -14.73 26.48 -8.51
CA GLN A 111 -16.02 26.16 -7.88
C GLN A 111 -15.93 26.37 -6.37
#